data_AF-A0A5D2EJ81-F1
#
_entry.id   AF-A0A5D2EJ81-F1
#
_cell.length_a   1.000
_cell.length_b   1.000
_cell.length_c   1.000
_cell.angle_alpha   90.00
_cell.angle_beta   90.00
_cell.angle_gamma   90.00
#
_symmetry.space_group_name_H-M   'P 1'
#
loop_
_entity.id
_entity.type
_entity.pdbx_description
1 polymer ?
#
loop_
_entity_poly.entity_id
_entity_poly.type
_entity_poly.pdbx_seq_one_letter_code
_entity_poly.pdbx_strand_id
1 'polypeptide(L)'
;MDESKGPSHYVRLTKEKEPLEEINPGELNQPVQVPQLVVHRCLECGQPLPESYEPPADEDWTTGVFGCFEDTESCVTGLFCPCLLFGQNVETLRDDITRNDACFCHALCVEGGMVIAATTLFFHGIDPQTSFLIGETLVFAWWLCGIYNGLFRQSLQKKYHLKNSPCHPCLVHCCLHWCALCQEHRD
;
A
#
# COMPACT_ATOMS: atom_id res chain seq x y z
N MET A 1 5.52 28.21 -32.70
CA MET A 1 5.02 28.87 -31.48
C MET A 1 3.55 29.13 -31.70
N ASP A 2 2.70 28.33 -31.07
CA ASP A 2 1.24 28.47 -31.14
C ASP A 2 0.78 28.98 -29.76
N GLU A 3 0.20 30.18 -29.73
CA GLU A 3 -0.32 30.82 -28.52
C GLU A 3 -1.83 30.63 -28.45
N SER A 4 -2.25 29.75 -27.55
CA SER A 4 -3.63 29.49 -27.19
C SER A 4 -4.35 30.74 -26.65
N LYS A 5 -5.40 31.21 -27.33
CA LYS A 5 -6.39 32.13 -26.77
C LYS A 5 -7.68 31.39 -26.49
N GLY A 6 -7.91 31.01 -25.24
CA GLY A 6 -9.23 30.56 -24.77
C GLY A 6 -10.27 31.70 -24.86
N PRO A 7 -11.56 31.40 -25.05
CA PRO A 7 -12.58 32.44 -25.19
C PRO A 7 -12.91 33.03 -23.81
N SER A 8 -12.37 34.21 -23.48
CA SER A 8 -12.87 34.97 -22.34
C SER A 8 -14.23 35.57 -22.69
N HIS A 9 -15.29 35.01 -22.12
CA HIS A 9 -16.65 35.53 -22.28
C HIS A 9 -16.88 36.67 -21.27
N TYR A 10 -16.70 37.91 -21.70
CA TYR A 10 -16.99 39.08 -20.88
C TYR A 10 -18.51 39.29 -20.76
N VAL A 11 -19.02 39.27 -19.52
CA VAL A 11 -20.42 39.61 -19.23
C VAL A 11 -20.59 41.12 -19.30
N ARG A 12 -21.44 41.60 -20.23
CA ARG A 12 -21.83 43.01 -20.30
C ARG A 12 -22.82 43.32 -19.17
N LEU A 13 -22.46 44.24 -18.29
CA LEU A 13 -23.35 44.74 -17.25
C LEU A 13 -24.31 45.77 -17.87
N THR A 14 -25.56 45.39 -18.05
CA THR A 14 -26.65 46.31 -18.37
C THR A 14 -27.13 47.00 -17.10
N LYS A 15 -27.49 48.28 -17.22
CA LYS A 15 -27.78 49.20 -16.11
C LYS A 15 -29.11 48.92 -15.37
N GLU A 16 -29.77 47.83 -15.74
CA GLU A 16 -31.10 47.45 -15.25
C GLU A 16 -30.98 46.09 -14.56
N LYS A 17 -30.58 46.10 -13.29
CA LYS A 17 -30.90 45.04 -12.35
C LYS A 17 -31.42 45.71 -11.09
N GLU A 18 -32.64 45.34 -10.70
CA GLU A 18 -33.23 45.73 -9.42
C GLU A 18 -32.29 45.38 -8.26
N PRO A 19 -32.29 46.15 -7.15
CA PRO A 19 -31.41 45.91 -6.03
C PRO A 19 -31.93 44.69 -5.26
N LEU A 20 -31.42 43.51 -5.60
CA LEU A 20 -31.62 42.31 -4.80
C LEU A 20 -30.27 41.92 -4.20
N GLU A 21 -30.29 41.88 -2.87
CA GLU A 21 -29.28 41.45 -1.91
C GLU A 21 -28.39 42.57 -1.31
N GLU A 22 -28.62 42.81 -0.01
CA GLU A 22 -27.74 43.59 0.85
C GLU A 22 -26.38 42.89 0.94
N ILE A 23 -25.36 43.51 0.36
CA ILE A 23 -23.99 43.01 0.41
C ILE A 23 -23.47 43.24 1.84
N ASN A 24 -23.30 42.18 2.62
CA ASN A 24 -22.73 42.31 3.96
C ASN A 24 -21.23 42.64 3.88
N PRO A 25 -20.71 43.58 4.70
CA PRO A 25 -19.29 43.91 4.73
C PRO A 25 -18.45 42.68 5.08
N GLY A 26 -17.71 42.15 4.10
CA GLY A 26 -16.83 40.98 4.26
C GLY A 26 -17.12 39.81 3.32
N GLU A 27 -18.33 39.70 2.76
CA GLU A 27 -18.66 38.63 1.79
C GLU A 27 -17.89 38.79 0.47
N LEU A 28 -17.64 40.03 0.04
CA LEU A 28 -16.93 40.32 -1.21
C LEU A 28 -15.43 39.95 -1.18
N ASN A 29 -14.86 39.75 0.01
CA ASN A 29 -13.47 39.33 0.17
C ASN A 29 -13.34 37.80 0.33
N GLN A 30 -14.44 37.05 0.20
CA GLN A 30 -14.35 35.59 0.22
C GLN A 30 -13.76 35.07 -1.11
N PRO A 31 -12.84 34.09 -1.04
CA PRO A 31 -12.31 33.47 -2.24
C PRO A 31 -13.43 32.74 -2.98
N VAL A 32 -13.66 33.11 -4.25
CA VAL A 32 -14.59 32.40 -5.13
C VAL A 32 -14.01 31.02 -5.41
N GLN A 33 -14.63 29.97 -4.87
CA GLN A 33 -14.31 28.60 -5.24
C GLN A 33 -14.88 28.38 -6.65
N VAL A 34 -14.00 28.29 -7.65
CA VAL A 34 -14.38 27.94 -9.01
C VAL A 34 -14.06 26.45 -9.19
N PRO A 35 -15.05 25.54 -9.18
CA PRO A 35 -14.80 24.10 -9.31
C PRO A 35 -14.03 23.75 -10.59
N GLN A 36 -14.21 24.52 -11.65
CA GLN A 36 -13.48 24.37 -12.92
C GLN A 36 -11.99 24.73 -12.86
N LEU A 37 -11.51 25.33 -11.76
CA LEU A 37 -10.08 25.56 -11.50
C LEU A 37 -9.44 24.45 -10.64
N VAL A 38 -10.20 23.47 -10.14
CA VAL A 38 -9.65 22.30 -9.45
C VAL A 38 -9.12 21.32 -10.50
N VAL A 39 -8.08 21.74 -11.21
CA VAL A 39 -7.39 20.91 -12.20
C VAL A 39 -6.68 19.80 -11.44
N HIS A 40 -7.21 18.59 -11.52
CA HIS A 40 -6.53 17.40 -11.04
C HIS A 40 -5.26 17.24 -11.87
N ARG A 41 -4.12 17.03 -11.22
CA ARG A 41 -2.82 16.91 -11.87
C ARG A 41 -2.25 15.53 -11.59
N CYS A 42 -1.57 14.97 -12.59
CA CYS A 42 -0.80 13.75 -12.40
C CYS A 42 0.29 13.99 -11.34
N LEU A 43 0.41 13.09 -10.36
CA LEU A 43 1.40 13.20 -9.29
C LEU A 43 2.85 13.01 -9.78
N GLU A 44 3.04 12.31 -10.90
CA GLU A 44 4.38 12.03 -11.44
C GLU A 44 4.86 13.13 -12.40
N CYS A 45 4.01 13.59 -13.32
CA CYS A 45 4.40 14.54 -14.37
C CYS A 45 3.78 15.95 -14.22
N GLY A 46 2.84 16.16 -13.28
CA GLY A 46 2.21 17.46 -13.02
C GLY A 46 1.24 17.95 -14.11
N GLN A 47 1.02 17.14 -15.14
CA GLN A 47 0.12 17.46 -16.25
C GLN A 47 -1.34 17.48 -15.79
N PRO A 48 -2.17 18.38 -16.35
CA PRO A 48 -3.60 18.38 -16.09
C PRO A 48 -4.21 17.06 -16.58
N LEU A 49 -4.93 16.38 -15.70
CA LEU A 49 -5.69 15.18 -16.03
C LEU A 49 -6.97 15.59 -16.78
N PRO A 50 -7.40 14.81 -17.80
CA PRO A 50 -8.66 15.07 -18.49
C PRO A 50 -9.84 14.95 -17.52
N GLU A 51 -10.94 15.65 -17.80
CA GLU A 51 -12.15 15.61 -16.95
C GLU A 51 -12.79 14.20 -16.89
N SER A 52 -12.52 13.37 -17.90
CA SER A 52 -12.88 11.95 -17.93
C SER A 52 -11.92 11.03 -17.20
N TYR A 53 -10.87 11.56 -16.56
CA TYR A 53 -9.95 10.76 -15.77
C TYR A 53 -10.64 10.35 -14.48
N GLU A 54 -10.97 9.08 -14.39
CA GLU A 54 -11.22 8.44 -13.10
C GLU A 54 -9.89 7.88 -12.61
N PRO A 55 -9.51 8.11 -11.33
CA PRO A 55 -8.42 7.35 -10.74
C PRO A 55 -8.75 5.86 -10.92
N PRO A 56 -7.75 5.00 -11.22
CA PRO A 56 -7.99 3.57 -11.32
C PRO A 56 -8.83 3.12 -10.14
N ALA A 57 -9.97 2.48 -10.43
CA ALA A 57 -10.87 2.03 -9.39
C ALA A 57 -10.08 1.13 -8.44
N ASP A 58 -10.26 1.31 -7.12
CA ASP A 58 -9.69 0.39 -6.17
C ASP A 58 -10.41 -0.97 -6.36
N GLU A 59 -9.80 -1.86 -7.13
CA GLU A 59 -10.27 -3.21 -7.40
C GLU A 59 -10.31 -4.00 -6.09
N ASP A 60 -11.34 -4.83 -5.93
CA ASP A 60 -11.42 -5.72 -4.79
C ASP A 60 -10.38 -6.82 -4.90
N TRP A 61 -9.81 -7.23 -3.77
CA TRP A 61 -9.02 -8.47 -3.69
C TRP A 61 -9.89 -9.64 -4.11
N THR A 62 -9.33 -10.61 -4.83
CA THR A 62 -10.07 -11.81 -5.27
C THR A 62 -10.71 -12.53 -4.08
N THR A 63 -9.98 -12.60 -2.97
CA THR A 63 -10.43 -13.19 -1.71
C THR A 63 -10.10 -12.27 -0.54
N GLY A 64 -10.81 -12.38 0.58
CA GLY A 64 -10.42 -11.67 1.81
C GLY A 64 -9.09 -12.19 2.39
N VAL A 65 -8.47 -11.44 3.31
CA VAL A 65 -7.18 -11.81 3.93
C VAL A 65 -7.23 -13.14 4.69
N PHE A 66 -8.41 -13.61 5.10
CA PHE A 66 -8.60 -14.93 5.74
C PHE A 66 -8.98 -16.05 4.75
N GLY A 67 -9.10 -15.74 3.46
CA GLY A 67 -9.44 -16.68 2.39
C GLY A 67 -8.28 -17.58 1.95
N CYS A 68 -7.27 -17.82 2.79
CA CYS A 68 -6.07 -18.56 2.40
C CYS A 68 -6.36 -20.01 1.98
N PHE A 69 -7.46 -20.61 2.45
CA PHE A 69 -7.89 -21.96 2.06
C PHE A 69 -8.62 -22.03 0.72
N GLU A 70 -8.92 -20.89 0.09
CA GLU A 70 -9.62 -20.84 -1.19
C GLU A 70 -8.72 -21.21 -2.39
N ASP A 71 -7.41 -21.37 -2.16
CA ASP A 71 -6.48 -21.98 -3.10
C ASP A 71 -5.59 -22.96 -2.34
N THR A 72 -5.79 -24.25 -2.60
CA THR A 72 -5.11 -25.31 -1.86
C THR A 72 -3.61 -25.33 -2.15
N GLU A 73 -3.18 -24.99 -3.36
CA GLU A 73 -1.76 -25.03 -3.73
C GLU A 73 -0.99 -23.92 -3.03
N SER A 74 -1.47 -22.67 -3.13
CA SER A 74 -0.91 -21.55 -2.38
C SER A 74 -0.99 -21.76 -0.87
N CYS A 75 -2.10 -22.32 -0.36
CA CYS A 75 -2.25 -22.61 1.07
C CYS A 75 -1.19 -23.59 1.58
N VAL A 76 -0.99 -24.71 0.88
CA VAL A 76 -0.02 -25.74 1.27
C VAL A 76 1.42 -25.21 1.13
N THR A 77 1.70 -24.47 0.06
CA THR A 77 3.03 -23.86 -0.13
C THR A 77 3.30 -22.80 0.93
N GLY A 78 2.32 -21.95 1.25
CA GLY A 78 2.41 -20.95 2.32
C GLY A 78 2.57 -21.56 3.71
N LEU A 79 1.99 -22.75 3.96
CA LEU A 79 2.14 -23.49 5.22
C LEU A 79 3.56 -23.99 5.43
N PHE A 80 4.06 -24.74 4.45
CA PHE A 80 5.28 -25.53 4.64
C PHE A 80 6.52 -24.82 4.10
N CYS A 81 6.34 -23.88 3.17
CA CYS A 81 7.41 -23.15 2.48
C CYS A 81 7.02 -21.69 2.18
N PRO A 82 6.67 -20.88 3.21
CA PRO A 82 6.25 -19.49 3.01
C PRO A 82 7.33 -18.64 2.30
N CYS A 83 8.61 -18.93 2.50
CA CYS A 83 9.71 -18.24 1.82
C CYS A 83 9.73 -18.47 0.30
N LEU A 84 9.31 -19.67 -0.16
CA LEU A 84 9.19 -19.95 -1.60
C LEU A 84 8.03 -19.17 -2.20
N LEU A 85 6.88 -19.17 -1.51
CA LEU A 85 5.71 -18.42 -1.93
C LEU A 85 6.01 -16.92 -2.00
N PHE A 86 6.67 -16.37 -0.97
CA PHE A 86 7.14 -14.99 -0.97
C PHE A 86 8.10 -14.70 -2.14
N GLY A 87 9.06 -15.59 -2.40
CA GLY A 87 9.98 -15.44 -3.52
C GLY A 87 9.24 -15.38 -4.87
N GLN A 88 8.20 -16.22 -5.06
CA GLN A 88 7.37 -16.20 -6.27
C GLN A 88 6.57 -14.90 -6.40
N ASN A 89 6.04 -14.38 -5.29
CA ASN A 89 5.36 -13.09 -5.30
C ASN A 89 6.34 -11.99 -5.75
N VAL A 90 7.55 -11.97 -5.17
CA VAL A 90 8.58 -10.99 -5.54
C VAL A 90 8.98 -11.10 -7.01
N GLU A 91 9.20 -12.31 -7.51
CA GLU A 91 9.52 -12.57 -8.92
C GLU A 91 8.45 -12.02 -9.88
N THR A 92 7.17 -12.10 -9.50
CA THR A 92 6.06 -11.55 -10.29
C THR A 92 5.96 -10.03 -10.24
N LEU A 93 6.35 -9.42 -9.11
CA LEU A 93 6.16 -7.99 -8.88
C LEU A 93 7.38 -7.14 -9.27
N ARG A 94 8.59 -7.66 -9.07
CA ARG A 94 9.86 -6.92 -9.06
C ARG A 94 10.88 -7.58 -9.98
N ASP A 95 11.29 -6.85 -11.03
CA ASP A 95 12.32 -7.34 -11.96
C ASP A 95 13.76 -7.14 -11.43
N ASP A 96 13.93 -6.35 -10.37
CA ASP A 96 15.23 -5.99 -9.79
C ASP A 96 15.74 -7.02 -8.76
N ILE A 97 14.89 -7.92 -8.28
CA ILE A 97 15.19 -8.87 -7.21
C ILE A 97 14.95 -10.28 -7.73
N THR A 98 15.94 -11.17 -7.58
CA THR A 98 15.75 -12.57 -7.97
C THR A 98 14.88 -13.30 -6.95
N ARG A 99 14.11 -14.29 -7.41
CA ARG A 99 13.32 -15.17 -6.54
C ARG A 99 14.15 -15.76 -5.40
N ASN A 100 15.35 -16.23 -5.71
CA ASN A 100 16.20 -16.92 -4.75
C ASN A 100 16.72 -15.96 -3.66
N ASP A 101 17.07 -14.72 -4.02
CA ASP A 101 17.51 -13.72 -3.06
C ASP A 101 16.37 -13.31 -2.12
N ALA A 102 15.17 -13.10 -2.66
CA ALA A 102 13.97 -12.81 -1.88
C ALA A 102 13.61 -13.98 -0.94
N CYS A 103 13.60 -15.19 -1.46
CA CYS A 103 13.35 -16.41 -0.69
C CYS A 103 14.36 -16.60 0.43
N PHE A 104 15.65 -16.44 0.15
CA PHE A 104 16.71 -16.64 1.14
C PHE A 104 16.62 -15.59 2.26
N CYS A 105 16.42 -14.32 1.91
CA CYS A 105 16.25 -13.24 2.88
C CYS A 105 15.04 -13.50 3.78
N HIS A 106 13.90 -13.87 3.19
CA HIS A 106 12.69 -14.20 3.94
C HIS A 106 12.86 -15.42 4.84
N ALA A 107 13.47 -16.49 4.33
CA ALA A 107 13.77 -17.70 5.10
C ALA A 107 14.67 -17.41 6.30
N LEU A 108 15.68 -16.55 6.14
CA LEU A 108 16.57 -16.17 7.24
C LEU A 108 15.84 -15.35 8.31
N CYS A 109 15.10 -14.32 7.90
CA CYS A 109 14.47 -13.36 8.82
C CYS A 109 13.25 -13.93 9.54
N VAL A 110 12.43 -14.73 8.85
CA VAL A 110 11.18 -15.28 9.39
C VAL A 110 11.41 -16.69 9.93
N GLU A 111 11.70 -17.65 9.05
CA GLU A 111 11.81 -19.06 9.45
C GLU A 111 13.00 -19.31 10.37
N GLY A 112 14.16 -18.73 10.05
CA GLY A 112 15.36 -18.79 10.87
C GLY A 112 15.12 -18.16 12.25
N GLY A 113 14.44 -17.02 12.30
CA GLY A 113 14.03 -16.36 13.54
C GLY A 113 13.13 -17.24 14.41
N MET A 114 12.13 -17.89 13.81
CA MET A 114 11.22 -18.81 14.51
C MET A 114 11.94 -20.04 15.06
N VAL A 115 12.87 -20.62 14.30
CA VAL A 115 13.70 -21.75 14.74
C VAL A 115 14.58 -21.35 15.93
N ILE A 116 15.21 -20.18 15.87
CA ILE A 116 16.03 -19.66 16.98
C ILE A 116 15.14 -19.41 18.20
N ALA A 117 13.98 -18.75 18.04
CA ALA A 117 13.04 -18.49 19.12
C ALA A 117 12.60 -19.79 19.82
N ALA A 118 12.19 -20.79 19.04
CA ALA A 118 11.79 -22.09 19.55
C ALA A 118 12.95 -22.77 20.30
N THR A 119 14.14 -22.77 19.71
CA THR A 119 15.36 -23.32 20.34
C THR A 119 15.63 -22.64 21.68
N THR A 120 15.58 -21.31 21.75
CA THR A 120 15.78 -20.57 23.00
C THR A 120 14.74 -20.93 24.08
N LEU A 121 13.49 -21.25 23.70
CA LEU A 121 12.46 -21.68 24.64
C LEU A 121 12.68 -23.12 25.17
N PHE A 122 13.22 -24.03 24.36
CA PHE A 122 13.46 -25.43 24.76
C PHE A 122 14.78 -25.62 25.53
N PHE A 123 15.80 -24.81 25.25
CA PHE A 123 17.09 -24.90 25.90
C PHE A 123 17.16 -24.00 27.14
N HIS A 124 16.70 -24.52 28.29
CA HIS A 124 16.68 -23.83 29.59
C HIS A 124 18.05 -23.46 30.20
N GLY A 125 19.16 -23.68 29.48
CA GLY A 125 20.53 -23.38 29.95
C GLY A 125 21.07 -22.02 29.56
N ILE A 126 20.29 -21.20 28.83
CA ILE A 126 20.71 -19.88 28.37
C ILE A 126 20.57 -18.88 29.52
N ASP A 127 21.60 -18.06 29.74
CA ASP A 127 21.53 -17.04 30.78
C ASP A 127 20.45 -15.97 30.46
N PRO A 128 19.87 -15.30 31.47
CA PRO A 128 18.80 -14.33 31.25
C PRO A 128 19.18 -13.13 30.38
N GLN A 129 20.45 -12.70 30.41
CA GLN A 129 20.91 -11.55 29.64
C GLN A 129 21.01 -11.89 28.15
N THR A 130 21.55 -13.06 27.83
CA THR A 130 21.59 -13.60 26.47
C THR A 130 20.19 -13.88 25.94
N SER A 131 19.29 -14.43 26.77
CA SER A 131 17.90 -14.65 26.39
C SER A 131 17.19 -13.33 26.04
N PHE A 132 17.43 -12.27 26.81
CA PHE A 132 16.89 -10.94 26.53
C PHE A 132 17.42 -10.38 25.20
N LEU A 133 18.73 -10.47 24.95
CA LEU A 133 19.35 -9.97 23.72
C LEU A 133 18.87 -10.74 22.48
N ILE A 134 18.71 -12.06 22.59
CA ILE A 134 18.11 -12.89 21.54
C ILE A 134 16.67 -12.41 21.28
N GLY A 135 15.87 -12.24 22.33
CA GLY A 135 14.49 -11.75 22.21
C GLY A 135 14.41 -10.39 21.51
N GLU A 136 15.23 -9.43 21.91
CA GLU A 136 15.30 -8.10 21.28
C GLU A 136 15.66 -8.19 19.79
N THR A 137 16.67 -9.00 19.46
CA THR A 137 17.11 -9.21 18.07
C THR A 137 16.01 -9.84 17.22
N LEU A 138 15.31 -10.85 17.75
CA LEU A 138 14.24 -11.54 17.06
C LEU A 138 13.03 -10.63 16.83
N VAL A 139 12.63 -9.84 17.83
CA VAL A 139 11.52 -8.88 17.69
C VAL A 139 11.86 -7.80 16.66
N PHE A 140 13.09 -7.28 16.68
CA PHE A 140 13.53 -6.28 15.73
C PHE A 140 13.58 -6.83 14.29
N ALA A 141 14.14 -8.04 14.10
CA ALA A 141 14.18 -8.71 12.81
C ALA A 141 12.77 -9.02 12.27
N TRP A 142 11.87 -9.53 13.12
CA TRP A 142 10.46 -9.78 12.78
C TRP A 142 9.76 -8.50 12.33
N TRP A 143 9.93 -7.41 13.09
CA TRP A 143 9.31 -6.12 12.78
C TRP A 143 9.83 -5.52 11.48
N LEU A 144 11.14 -5.56 11.22
CA LEU A 144 11.73 -5.11 9.96
C LEU A 144 11.22 -5.94 8.77
N CYS A 145 11.11 -7.26 8.94
CA CYS A 145 10.55 -8.13 7.90
C CYS A 145 9.07 -7.81 7.64
N GLY A 146 8.28 -7.57 8.69
CA GLY A 146 6.88 -7.13 8.57
C GLY A 146 6.74 -5.81 7.81
N ILE A 147 7.63 -4.84 8.04
CA ILE A 147 7.67 -3.59 7.25
C ILE A 147 8.00 -3.87 5.80
N TYR A 148 9.06 -4.64 5.54
CA TYR A 148 9.49 -4.95 4.18
C TYR A 148 8.39 -5.64 3.36
N ASN A 149 7.75 -6.66 3.94
CA ASN A 149 6.62 -7.34 3.33
C ASN A 149 5.41 -6.40 3.17
N GLY A 150 5.16 -5.52 4.15
CA GLY A 150 4.12 -4.49 4.03
C GLY A 150 4.35 -3.51 2.88
N LEU A 151 5.60 -3.10 2.63
CA LEU A 151 5.96 -2.26 1.47
C LEU A 151 5.79 -3.02 0.15
N PHE A 152 6.09 -4.32 0.15
CA PHE A 152 5.85 -5.19 -0.99
C PHE A 152 4.35 -5.28 -1.31
N ARG A 153 3.51 -5.54 -0.31
CA ARG A 153 2.05 -5.53 -0.43
C ARG A 153 1.52 -4.20 -0.97
N GLN A 154 2.02 -3.07 -0.47
CA GLN A 154 1.64 -1.75 -1.00
C GLN A 154 2.05 -1.57 -2.47
N SER A 155 3.21 -2.10 -2.86
CA SER A 155 3.65 -2.06 -4.25
C SER A 155 2.73 -2.89 -5.15
N LEU A 156 2.28 -4.05 -4.67
CA LEU A 156 1.33 -4.93 -5.35
C LEU A 156 -0.03 -4.23 -5.50
N GLN A 157 -0.55 -3.68 -4.40
CA GLN A 157 -1.79 -2.89 -4.39
C GLN A 157 -1.72 -1.70 -5.36
N LYS A 158 -0.58 -1.00 -5.41
CA LYS A 158 -0.39 0.11 -6.35
C LYS A 158 -0.36 -0.36 -7.80
N LYS A 159 0.31 -1.48 -8.09
CA LYS A 159 0.46 -2.03 -9.45
C LYS A 159 -0.86 -2.51 -10.03
N TYR A 160 -1.69 -3.16 -9.21
CA TYR A 160 -2.96 -3.76 -9.63
C TYR A 160 -4.18 -2.96 -9.17
N HIS A 161 -3.96 -1.76 -8.63
CA HIS A 161 -5.01 -0.88 -8.10
C HIS A 161 -5.93 -1.57 -7.09
N LEU A 162 -5.38 -2.40 -6.20
CA LEU A 162 -6.18 -3.14 -5.21
C LEU A 162 -6.50 -2.27 -3.99
N LYS A 163 -7.68 -2.50 -3.41
CA LYS A 163 -8.10 -1.85 -2.16
C LYS A 163 -7.09 -2.02 -1.03
N ASN A 164 -7.03 -1.00 -0.18
CA ASN A 164 -6.28 -1.08 1.06
C ASN A 164 -6.80 -2.18 1.98
N SER A 165 -5.87 -2.83 2.69
CA SER A 165 -6.22 -3.83 3.70
C SER A 165 -6.84 -3.15 4.93
N PRO A 166 -7.69 -3.86 5.71
CA PRO A 166 -8.36 -3.28 6.88
C PRO A 166 -7.41 -2.82 8.00
N CYS A 167 -6.16 -3.28 8.00
CA CYS A 167 -5.12 -2.86 8.91
C CYS A 167 -3.85 -2.42 8.18
N HIS A 168 -2.96 -1.72 8.90
CA HIS A 168 -1.68 -1.26 8.35
C HIS A 168 -0.88 -2.43 7.77
N PRO A 169 -0.27 -2.32 6.58
CA PRO A 169 0.38 -3.44 5.89
C PRO A 169 1.41 -4.20 6.73
N CYS A 170 2.20 -3.51 7.55
CA CYS A 170 3.11 -4.17 8.51
C CYS A 170 2.37 -5.08 9.49
N LEU A 171 1.22 -4.66 10.04
CA LEU A 171 0.45 -5.48 10.97
C LEU A 171 -0.17 -6.71 10.28
N VAL A 172 -0.55 -6.58 9.01
CA VAL A 172 -1.02 -7.72 8.20
C VAL A 172 0.05 -8.82 8.20
N HIS A 173 1.30 -8.49 7.89
CA HIS A 173 2.37 -9.49 7.88
C HIS A 173 2.89 -9.88 9.26
N CYS A 174 2.77 -9.04 10.29
CA CYS A 174 3.18 -9.40 11.64
C CYS A 174 2.20 -10.38 12.32
N CYS A 175 0.91 -10.34 11.99
CA CYS A 175 -0.12 -11.13 12.66
C CYS A 175 -0.72 -12.22 11.77
N LEU A 176 -0.81 -11.97 10.46
CA LEU A 176 -1.46 -12.83 9.46
C LEU A 176 -0.50 -13.14 8.32
N HIS A 177 0.78 -13.32 8.66
CA HIS A 177 1.89 -13.44 7.71
C HIS A 177 1.59 -14.39 6.55
N TRP A 178 1.21 -15.62 6.88
CA TRP A 178 0.85 -16.64 5.91
C TRP A 178 -0.30 -16.19 5.03
N CYS A 179 -1.44 -15.84 5.63
CA CYS A 179 -2.65 -15.57 4.85
C CYS A 179 -2.44 -14.39 3.90
N ALA A 180 -1.65 -13.40 4.32
CA ALA A 180 -1.21 -12.30 3.49
C ALA A 180 -0.40 -12.77 2.27
N LEU A 181 0.58 -13.67 2.47
CA LEU A 181 1.37 -14.24 1.36
C LEU A 181 0.51 -15.03 0.38
N CYS A 182 -0.45 -15.82 0.87
CA CYS A 182 -1.39 -16.57 0.02
C CYS A 182 -2.31 -15.66 -0.79
N GLN A 183 -2.78 -14.56 -0.19
CA GLN A 183 -3.59 -13.57 -0.89
C GLN A 183 -2.76 -12.88 -1.98
N GLU A 184 -1.57 -12.39 -1.63
CA GLU A 184 -0.65 -11.73 -2.58
C GLU A 184 -0.13 -12.63 -3.71
N HIS A 185 -0.12 -13.95 -3.51
CA HIS A 185 0.25 -14.88 -4.58
C HIS A 185 -0.86 -15.04 -5.62
N ARG A 186 -2.11 -14.90 -5.18
CA ARG A 186 -3.30 -15.10 -6.01
C ARG A 186 -3.59 -13.89 -6.91
N ASP A 187 -3.30 -12.69 -6.42
CA ASP A 187 -3.61 -11.40 -7.04
C ASP A 187 -2.40 -10.81 -7.78
#